data_AF-A0A1M7Y5K5-F1
#
_entry.id   AF-A0A1M7Y5K5-F1
#
_cell.length_a   1.000
_cell.length_b   1.000
_cell.length_c   1.000
_cell.angle_alpha   90.00
_cell.angle_beta   90.00
_cell.angle_gamma   90.00
#
_symmetry.space_group_name_H-M   'P 1'
#
loop_
_entity.id
_entity.type
_entity.pdbx_description
1 polymer ?
#
loop_
_entity_poly.entity_id
_entity_poly.type
_entity_poly.pdbx_seq_one_letter_code
_entity_poly.pdbx_strand_id
1 'polypeptide(L)'
;MIDISAKAKDLKIPEQVLRSWQDIVDLLAQVANVPAGLIMRLVDEDLEVFTSSRSRGNPYHVGDRERCAGSGLYCERVLNTRKRLHVANALEDEEWCTNPDIKLNMISYLGFPILLPDNSLFGTICILDSRANDYSDTLDLLMQKFRDMIQSHLELYFMNAVLGEQYERLSDYLQELQVLRGLIPICCSCKKIKDEEGQWHSVEKYLHKDLDADFSHTYCPVCYKKAMASILSK
;
A
#
# COMPACT_ATOMS: atom_id res chain seq x y z
N MET A 1 6.02 -7.23 -14.53
CA MET A 1 6.22 -5.82 -14.16
C MET A 1 5.03 -5.47 -13.28
N ILE A 2 5.25 -5.06 -12.03
CA ILE A 2 4.15 -4.74 -11.11
C ILE A 2 3.55 -3.42 -11.60
N ASP A 3 2.26 -3.39 -11.89
CA ASP A 3 1.54 -2.16 -12.24
C ASP A 3 1.33 -1.33 -10.96
N ILE A 4 2.15 -0.30 -10.80
CA ILE A 4 2.22 0.54 -9.60
C ILE A 4 0.97 1.44 -9.50
N SER A 5 0.45 1.90 -10.63
CA SER A 5 -0.69 2.82 -10.71
C SER A 5 -2.01 2.15 -10.29
N ALA A 6 -2.24 0.90 -10.71
CA ALA A 6 -3.42 0.14 -10.30
C ALA A 6 -3.41 -0.16 -8.79
N LYS A 7 -2.24 -0.44 -8.20
CA LYS A 7 -2.10 -0.80 -6.78
C LYS A 7 -2.20 0.38 -5.82
N ALA A 8 -1.83 1.58 -6.25
CA ALA A 8 -1.95 2.77 -5.41
C ALA A 8 -3.41 3.11 -5.06
N LYS A 9 -4.37 2.71 -5.91
CA LYS A 9 -5.81 2.90 -5.66
C LYS A 9 -6.32 2.10 -4.45
N ASP A 10 -5.71 0.95 -4.17
CA ASP A 10 -6.06 0.05 -3.06
C ASP A 10 -5.09 0.17 -1.87
N LEU A 11 -4.20 1.16 -1.88
CA LEU A 11 -3.23 1.36 -0.81
C LEU A 11 -3.97 1.69 0.50
N LYS A 12 -3.97 0.74 1.44
CA LYS A 12 -4.54 0.94 2.77
C LYS A 12 -3.63 1.82 3.60
N ILE A 13 -3.91 3.12 3.60
CA ILE A 13 -3.21 4.09 4.44
C ILE A 13 -3.67 3.90 5.89
N PRO A 14 -2.75 3.63 6.85
CA PRO A 14 -3.13 3.46 8.25
C PRO A 14 -3.75 4.72 8.86
N GLU A 15 -4.65 4.53 9.82
CA GLU A 15 -5.33 5.65 10.51
C GLU A 15 -4.37 6.68 11.10
N GLN A 16 -3.22 6.24 11.64
CA GLN A 16 -2.24 7.16 12.22
C GLN A 16 -1.69 8.16 11.19
N VAL A 17 -1.53 7.71 9.95
CA VAL A 17 -1.03 8.54 8.84
C VAL A 17 -2.12 9.49 8.37
N LEU A 18 -3.36 9.00 8.29
CA LEU A 18 -4.52 9.84 7.98
C LEU A 18 -4.70 10.96 9.02
N ARG A 19 -4.48 10.66 10.31
CA ARG A 19 -4.46 11.68 11.38
C ARG A 19 -3.35 12.71 11.15
N SER A 20 -2.15 12.26 10.79
CA SER A 20 -1.05 13.18 10.44
C SER A 20 -1.42 14.07 9.24
N TRP A 21 -2.09 13.54 8.23
CA TRP A 21 -2.52 14.32 7.06
C TRP A 21 -3.63 15.31 7.41
N GLN A 22 -4.54 14.94 8.33
CA GLN A 22 -5.51 15.86 8.89
C GLN A 22 -4.82 17.01 9.63
N ASP A 23 -3.82 16.72 10.46
CA ASP A 23 -3.07 17.74 11.19
C ASP A 23 -2.32 18.68 10.23
N ILE A 24 -1.78 18.16 9.12
CA ILE A 24 -1.15 18.97 8.06
C ILE A 24 -2.14 20.00 7.50
N VAL A 25 -3.32 19.57 7.05
CA VAL A 25 -4.27 20.49 6.40
C VAL A 25 -4.86 21.49 7.40
N ASP A 26 -5.06 21.08 8.65
CA ASP A 26 -5.50 21.97 9.73
C ASP A 26 -4.45 23.04 10.03
N LEU A 27 -3.18 22.64 10.17
CA LEU A 27 -2.07 23.56 10.40
C LEU A 27 -1.87 24.52 9.24
N LEU A 28 -1.97 24.03 7.99
CA LEU A 28 -1.89 24.87 6.81
C LEU A 28 -2.98 25.94 6.79
N ALA A 29 -4.23 25.55 7.04
CA ALA A 29 -5.36 26.48 7.10
C ALA A 29 -5.17 27.51 8.21
N GLN A 30 -4.69 27.08 9.38
CA GLN A 30 -4.44 27.96 10.52
C GLN A 30 -3.30 28.94 10.28
N VAL A 31 -2.14 28.47 9.78
CA VAL A 31 -0.95 29.30 9.56
C VAL A 31 -1.17 30.27 8.41
N ALA A 32 -1.83 29.84 7.34
CA ALA A 32 -2.19 30.72 6.23
C ALA A 32 -3.39 31.64 6.56
N ASN A 33 -4.11 31.38 7.66
CA ASN A 33 -5.34 32.05 8.05
C ASN A 33 -6.40 32.04 6.92
N VAL A 34 -6.64 30.86 6.36
CA VAL A 34 -7.56 30.65 5.24
C VAL A 34 -8.71 29.73 5.63
N PRO A 35 -9.86 29.81 4.92
CA PRO A 35 -11.01 28.96 5.18
C PRO A 35 -10.77 27.48 4.91
N ALA A 36 -9.96 27.09 3.92
CA ALA A 36 -9.82 25.70 3.51
C ALA A 36 -8.38 25.30 3.19
N GLY A 37 -7.97 24.14 3.70
CA GLY A 37 -6.81 23.37 3.26
C GLY A 37 -7.25 21.95 2.97
N LEU A 38 -6.87 21.41 1.81
CA LEU A 38 -7.38 20.15 1.30
C LEU A 38 -6.26 19.24 0.81
N ILE A 39 -6.49 17.93 0.93
CA ILE A 39 -5.83 16.93 0.11
C ILE A 39 -6.92 16.35 -0.80
N MET A 40 -6.74 16.55 -2.11
CA MET A 40 -7.59 15.95 -3.13
C MET A 40 -6.95 14.66 -3.61
N ARG A 41 -7.76 13.63 -3.85
CA ARG A 41 -7.33 12.36 -4.41
C ARG A 41 -7.97 12.16 -5.77
N LEU A 42 -7.16 11.80 -6.77
CA LEU A 42 -7.64 11.41 -8.09
C LEU A 42 -8.04 9.93 -8.03
N VAL A 43 -9.33 9.65 -8.19
CA VAL A 43 -9.87 8.29 -8.25
C VAL A 43 -10.53 8.10 -9.61
N ASP A 44 -9.89 7.28 -10.46
CA ASP A 44 -10.27 7.10 -11.86
C ASP A 44 -10.25 8.43 -12.63
N GLU A 45 -11.42 9.00 -12.91
CA GLU A 45 -11.57 10.28 -13.60
C GLU A 45 -12.12 11.39 -12.69
N ASP A 46 -12.36 11.10 -11.41
CA ASP A 46 -12.99 12.01 -10.45
C ASP A 46 -11.97 12.50 -9.43
N LEU A 47 -12.11 13.75 -9.01
CA LEU A 47 -11.42 14.32 -7.87
C LEU A 47 -12.29 14.19 -6.64
N GLU A 48 -11.73 13.57 -5.61
CA GLU A 48 -12.36 13.39 -4.31
C GLU A 48 -11.67 14.26 -3.27
N VAL A 49 -12.45 14.94 -2.43
CA VAL A 49 -11.93 15.56 -1.21
C VAL A 49 -11.54 14.45 -0.23
N PHE A 50 -10.26 14.12 -0.19
CA PHE A 50 -9.75 13.02 0.62
C PHE A 50 -9.49 13.44 2.07
N THR A 51 -9.07 14.67 2.28
CA THR A 51 -8.89 15.27 3.61
C THR A 51 -9.24 16.75 3.52
N SER A 52 -9.96 17.27 4.51
CA SER A 52 -10.43 18.66 4.54
C SER A 52 -10.14 19.26 5.90
N SER A 53 -9.60 20.49 5.93
CA SER A 53 -9.26 21.18 7.17
C SER A 53 -10.49 21.50 8.01
N ARG A 54 -10.38 21.38 9.33
CA ARG A 54 -11.45 21.66 10.30
C ARG A 54 -11.48 23.14 10.68
N SER A 55 -11.48 24.01 9.68
CA SER A 55 -11.46 25.47 9.79
C SER A 55 -12.86 26.06 9.62
N ARG A 56 -13.09 27.21 10.26
CA ARG A 56 -14.38 27.92 10.15
C ARG A 56 -14.53 28.47 8.73
N GLY A 57 -15.68 28.18 8.10
CA GLY A 57 -16.00 28.69 6.76
C GLY A 57 -15.46 27.82 5.63
N ASN A 58 -14.89 26.64 5.92
CA ASN A 58 -14.57 25.64 4.91
C ASN A 58 -15.86 25.09 4.27
N PRO A 59 -16.09 25.22 2.95
CA PRO A 59 -17.28 24.69 2.30
C PRO A 59 -17.14 23.21 1.88
N TYR A 60 -15.94 22.63 1.95
CA TYR A 60 -15.64 21.30 1.41
C TYR A 60 -15.72 20.19 2.47
N HIS A 61 -16.35 19.07 2.12
CA HIS A 61 -16.54 17.93 3.00
C HIS A 61 -15.79 16.71 2.48
N VAL A 62 -15.23 15.91 3.39
CA VAL A 62 -14.54 14.67 3.03
C VAL A 62 -15.52 13.73 2.31
N GLY A 63 -15.11 13.24 1.14
CA GLY A 63 -15.91 12.39 0.27
C GLY A 63 -16.69 13.13 -0.82
N ASP A 64 -16.70 14.48 -0.82
CA ASP A 64 -17.21 15.25 -1.97
C ASP A 64 -16.43 14.87 -3.24
N ARG A 65 -17.13 14.71 -4.37
CA ARG A 65 -16.54 14.28 -5.63
C ARG A 65 -17.01 15.12 -6.80
N GLU A 66 -16.09 15.38 -7.72
CA GLU A 66 -16.38 16.06 -8.97
C GLU A 66 -15.56 15.46 -10.12
N ARG A 67 -16.12 15.44 -11.32
CA ARG A 67 -15.40 14.95 -12.51
C ARG A 67 -14.19 15.84 -12.74
N CYS A 68 -12.98 15.27 -12.87
CA CYS A 68 -11.77 16.07 -13.03
C CYS A 68 -11.67 16.71 -14.42
N ALA A 69 -11.98 15.94 -15.47
CA ALA A 69 -11.77 16.37 -16.85
C ALA A 69 -12.83 17.41 -17.28
N GLY A 70 -12.37 18.59 -17.69
CA GLY A 70 -13.24 19.68 -18.14
C GLY A 70 -14.01 20.36 -17.01
N SER A 71 -13.56 20.19 -15.77
CA SER A 71 -14.18 20.76 -14.57
C SER A 71 -13.97 22.27 -14.47
N GLY A 72 -12.83 22.76 -14.96
CA GLY A 72 -12.39 24.14 -14.74
C GLY A 72 -11.88 24.41 -13.31
N LEU A 73 -11.77 23.37 -12.47
CA LEU A 73 -11.23 23.47 -11.10
C LEU A 73 -9.74 23.81 -11.12
N TYR A 74 -9.26 24.48 -10.06
CA TYR A 74 -7.83 24.76 -9.92
C TYR A 74 -6.98 23.48 -9.87
N CYS A 75 -7.49 22.45 -9.18
CA CYS A 75 -6.80 21.17 -9.04
C CYS A 75 -6.58 20.47 -10.38
N GLU A 76 -7.53 20.58 -11.33
CA GLU A 76 -7.38 20.01 -12.68
C GLU A 76 -6.14 20.55 -13.38
N ARG A 77 -5.89 21.87 -13.30
CA ARG A 77 -4.70 22.49 -13.89
C ARG A 77 -3.41 21.98 -13.26
N VAL A 78 -3.38 21.81 -11.94
CA VAL A 78 -2.23 21.25 -11.21
C VAL A 78 -1.93 19.83 -11.70
N LEU A 79 -2.96 18.99 -11.84
CA LEU A 79 -2.83 17.61 -12.30
C LEU A 79 -2.37 17.53 -13.75
N ASN A 80 -2.98 18.31 -14.64
CA ASN A 80 -2.65 18.33 -16.08
C ASN A 80 -1.22 18.83 -16.34
N THR A 81 -0.76 19.83 -15.59
CA THR A 81 0.58 20.42 -15.78
C THR A 81 1.66 19.75 -14.94
N ARG A 82 1.28 19.00 -13.89
CA ARG A 82 2.18 18.46 -12.86
C ARG A 82 3.08 19.53 -12.23
N LYS A 83 2.57 20.76 -12.10
CA LYS A 83 3.30 21.91 -11.56
C LYS A 83 2.49 22.61 -10.47
N ARG A 84 3.17 23.39 -9.62
CA ARG A 84 2.49 24.27 -8.66
C ARG A 84 1.59 25.25 -9.43
N LEU A 85 0.43 25.54 -8.86
CA LEU A 85 -0.45 26.60 -9.34
C LEU A 85 -0.67 27.60 -8.20
N HIS A 86 -0.55 28.87 -8.55
CA HIS A 86 -0.85 29.99 -7.68
C HIS A 86 -1.82 30.92 -8.41
N VAL A 87 -2.93 31.26 -7.78
CA VAL A 87 -3.93 32.20 -8.25
C VAL A 87 -4.23 33.13 -7.08
N ALA A 88 -3.78 34.39 -7.17
CA ALA A 88 -3.95 35.36 -6.10
C ALA A 88 -5.41 35.84 -5.98
N ASN A 89 -6.08 36.05 -7.11
CA ASN A 89 -7.48 36.47 -7.16
C ASN A 89 -8.13 36.08 -8.50
N ALA A 90 -8.97 35.07 -8.49
CA ALA A 90 -9.67 34.57 -9.65
C ALA A 90 -10.67 35.57 -10.25
N LEU A 91 -11.21 36.50 -9.45
CA LEU A 91 -12.15 37.51 -9.95
C LEU A 91 -11.48 38.53 -10.87
N GLU A 92 -10.16 38.70 -10.75
CA GLU A 92 -9.36 39.65 -11.53
C GLU A 92 -8.51 38.95 -12.61
N ASP A 93 -8.56 37.61 -12.66
CA ASP A 93 -7.79 36.80 -13.59
C ASP A 93 -8.70 36.31 -14.73
N GLU A 94 -8.37 36.69 -15.96
CA GLU A 94 -9.16 36.34 -17.15
C GLU A 94 -9.34 34.82 -17.31
N GLU A 95 -8.38 34.03 -16.87
CA GLU A 95 -8.40 32.58 -16.96
C GLU A 95 -9.29 31.94 -15.88
N TRP A 96 -9.31 32.53 -14.69
CA TRP A 96 -9.96 31.94 -13.51
C TRP A 96 -11.30 32.59 -13.15
N CYS A 97 -11.70 33.68 -13.80
CA CYS A 97 -12.94 34.42 -13.50
C CYS A 97 -14.24 33.62 -13.66
N THR A 98 -14.19 32.44 -14.28
CA THR A 98 -15.32 31.51 -14.45
C THR A 98 -15.20 30.23 -13.62
N ASN A 99 -14.20 30.15 -12.74
CA ASN A 99 -13.92 28.96 -11.95
C ASN A 99 -15.13 28.57 -11.04
N PRO A 100 -15.49 27.27 -10.97
CA PRO A 100 -16.63 26.81 -10.16
C PRO A 100 -16.56 27.16 -8.67
N ASP A 101 -15.36 27.16 -8.08
CA ASP A 101 -15.13 27.41 -6.65
C ASP A 101 -15.44 28.87 -6.24
N ILE A 102 -15.54 29.79 -7.21
CA ILE A 102 -16.02 31.16 -6.96
C ILE A 102 -17.43 31.14 -6.35
N LYS A 103 -18.29 30.18 -6.74
CA LYS A 103 -19.63 30.02 -6.17
C LYS A 103 -19.61 29.62 -4.69
N LEU A 104 -18.51 28.99 -4.25
CA LEU A 104 -18.24 28.65 -2.86
C LEU A 104 -17.49 29.76 -2.13
N ASN A 105 -17.34 30.92 -2.76
CA ASN A 105 -16.59 32.06 -2.27
C ASN A 105 -15.10 31.75 -2.04
N MET A 106 -14.52 30.88 -2.87
CA MET A 106 -13.08 30.56 -2.88
C MET A 106 -12.45 31.18 -4.14
N ILE A 107 -11.82 32.34 -3.97
CA ILE A 107 -11.31 33.18 -5.08
C ILE A 107 -9.79 33.15 -5.18
N SER A 108 -9.08 32.59 -4.21
CA SER A 108 -7.62 32.44 -4.24
C SER A 108 -7.26 30.97 -4.03
N TYR A 109 -6.17 30.54 -4.67
CA TYR A 109 -5.71 29.15 -4.65
C TYR A 109 -4.19 29.04 -4.67
N LEU A 110 -3.66 28.17 -3.81
CA LEU A 110 -2.28 27.68 -3.90
C LEU A 110 -2.29 26.16 -3.77
N GLY A 111 -1.72 25.45 -4.75
CA GLY A 111 -1.69 24.00 -4.72
C GLY A 111 -0.56 23.34 -5.48
N PHE A 112 -0.26 22.11 -5.08
CA PHE A 112 0.83 21.30 -5.60
C PHE A 112 0.36 19.89 -5.93
N PRO A 113 0.94 19.24 -6.96
CA PRO A 113 0.63 17.86 -7.26
C PRO A 113 1.25 16.94 -6.20
N ILE A 114 0.54 15.88 -5.84
CA ILE A 114 1.06 14.77 -5.04
C ILE A 114 1.28 13.60 -5.98
N LEU A 115 2.52 13.11 -6.03
CA LEU A 115 2.94 12.01 -6.88
C LEU A 115 3.09 10.71 -6.08
N LEU A 116 2.84 9.60 -6.77
CA LEU A 116 3.19 8.26 -6.32
C LEU A 116 4.64 7.93 -6.69
N PRO A 117 5.23 6.85 -6.13
CA PRO A 117 6.64 6.50 -6.39
C PRO A 117 6.99 6.25 -7.86
N ASP A 118 6.01 5.89 -8.70
CA ASP A 118 6.18 5.71 -10.15
C ASP A 118 5.98 7.00 -10.96
N ASN A 119 5.92 8.16 -10.31
CA ASN A 119 5.54 9.46 -10.88
C ASN A 119 4.11 9.54 -11.45
N SER A 120 3.24 8.57 -11.16
CA SER A 120 1.81 8.73 -11.42
C SER A 120 1.17 9.69 -10.41
N LEU A 121 -0.01 10.23 -10.74
CA LEU A 121 -0.70 11.22 -9.91
C LEU A 121 -1.48 10.52 -8.80
N PHE A 122 -1.23 10.92 -7.54
CA PHE A 122 -2.13 10.62 -6.43
C PHE A 122 -3.26 11.64 -6.36
N GLY A 123 -2.94 12.92 -6.54
CA GLY A 123 -3.88 14.02 -6.37
C GLY A 123 -3.18 15.35 -6.12
N THR A 124 -3.74 16.20 -5.27
CA THR A 124 -3.17 17.52 -4.95
C THR A 124 -3.25 17.82 -3.45
N ILE A 125 -2.34 18.69 -2.97
CA ILE A 125 -2.50 19.40 -1.71
C ILE A 125 -2.68 20.88 -2.02
N CYS A 126 -3.68 21.51 -1.44
CA CYS A 126 -4.01 22.90 -1.72
C CYS A 126 -4.56 23.64 -0.50
N ILE A 127 -4.53 24.97 -0.60
CA ILE A 127 -5.23 25.90 0.27
C ILE A 127 -6.04 26.87 -0.58
N LEU A 128 -7.21 27.27 -0.09
CA LEU A 128 -8.12 28.18 -0.76
C LEU A 128 -8.55 29.30 0.17
N ASP A 129 -8.70 30.50 -0.38
CA ASP A 129 -9.12 31.69 0.36
C ASP A 129 -10.29 32.42 -0.31
N SER A 130 -11.10 33.07 0.53
CA SER A 130 -12.21 33.94 0.14
C SER A 130 -11.81 35.38 -0.15
N ARG A 131 -10.51 35.67 -0.02
CA ARG A 131 -9.91 36.97 -0.25
C ARG A 131 -8.74 36.80 -1.21
N ALA A 132 -8.38 37.88 -1.89
CA ALA A 132 -7.16 37.92 -2.67
C ALA A 132 -5.95 37.63 -1.75
N ASN A 133 -5.10 36.69 -2.15
CA ASN A 133 -3.98 36.25 -1.32
C ASN A 133 -2.81 35.79 -2.20
N ASP A 134 -1.71 36.54 -2.21
CA ASP A 134 -0.51 36.18 -2.97
C ASP A 134 0.32 35.06 -2.32
N TYR A 135 0.04 34.74 -1.05
CA TYR A 135 0.79 33.85 -0.17
C TYR A 135 2.29 34.21 -0.05
N SER A 136 2.87 34.06 1.14
CA SER A 136 4.31 34.32 1.31
C SER A 136 5.17 33.18 0.75
N ASP A 137 6.41 33.46 0.35
CA ASP A 137 7.40 32.44 -0.02
C ASP A 137 7.58 31.37 1.09
N THR A 138 7.43 31.78 2.35
CA THR A 138 7.47 30.86 3.51
C THR A 138 6.28 29.90 3.51
N LEU A 139 5.08 30.37 3.17
CA LEU A 139 3.89 29.53 3.02
C LEU A 139 4.03 28.59 1.82
N ASP A 140 4.57 29.07 0.70
CA ASP A 140 4.86 28.23 -0.46
C ASP A 140 5.83 27.08 -0.10
N LEU A 141 6.92 27.42 0.59
CA LEU A 141 7.89 26.43 1.07
C LEU A 141 7.25 25.46 2.07
N LEU A 142 6.39 25.93 2.97
CA LEU A 142 5.68 25.09 3.93
C LEU A 142 4.76 24.08 3.23
N MET A 143 3.97 24.55 2.26
CA MET A 143 3.14 23.69 1.41
C MET A 143 3.98 22.64 0.68
N GLN A 144 5.13 23.06 0.13
CA GLN A 144 6.08 22.17 -0.53
C GLN A 144 6.59 21.07 0.42
N LYS A 145 6.99 21.42 1.65
CA LYS A 145 7.49 20.45 2.63
C LYS A 145 6.42 19.49 3.12
N PHE A 146 5.18 19.95 3.29
CA PHE A 146 4.09 19.06 3.64
C PHE A 146 3.69 18.12 2.49
N ARG A 147 3.68 18.60 1.25
CA ARG A 147 3.56 17.73 0.06
C ARG A 147 4.64 16.65 0.08
N ASP A 148 5.90 17.03 0.27
CA ASP A 148 7.02 16.08 0.25
C ASP A 148 6.84 15.02 1.34
N MET A 149 6.41 15.41 2.54
CA MET A 149 6.13 14.48 3.64
C MET A 149 4.99 13.50 3.31
N ILE A 150 3.91 13.97 2.68
CA ILE A 150 2.81 13.12 2.21
C ILE A 150 3.32 12.10 1.18
N GLN A 151 4.15 12.54 0.23
CA GLN A 151 4.74 11.64 -0.77
C GLN A 151 5.67 10.61 -0.13
N SER A 152 6.49 10.99 0.86
CA SER A 152 7.33 10.05 1.60
C SER A 152 6.51 9.02 2.39
N HIS A 153 5.37 9.43 2.97
CA HIS A 153 4.44 8.50 3.60
C HIS A 153 3.88 7.51 2.56
N LEU A 154 3.40 8.01 1.42
CA LEU A 154 2.88 7.17 0.32
C LEU A 154 3.94 6.18 -0.17
N GLU A 155 5.19 6.62 -0.34
CA GLU A 155 6.31 5.78 -0.75
C GLU A 155 6.58 4.65 0.24
N LEU A 156 6.64 4.96 1.54
CA LEU A 156 6.86 3.96 2.58
C LEU A 156 5.78 2.88 2.57
N TYR A 157 4.51 3.27 2.51
CA TYR A 157 3.41 2.29 2.52
C TYR A 157 3.32 1.51 1.22
N PHE A 158 3.64 2.14 0.10
CA PHE A 158 3.73 1.44 -1.18
C PHE A 158 4.83 0.37 -1.15
N MET A 159 6.04 0.72 -0.70
CA MET A 159 7.15 -0.23 -0.57
C MET A 159 6.83 -1.36 0.39
N ASN A 160 6.18 -1.08 1.53
CA ASN A 160 5.77 -2.10 2.49
C ASN A 160 4.74 -3.07 1.89
N ALA A 161 3.77 -2.58 1.11
CA ALA A 161 2.79 -3.43 0.43
C ALA A 161 3.47 -4.34 -0.61
N VAL A 162 4.39 -3.79 -1.41
CA VAL A 162 5.17 -4.56 -2.37
C VAL A 162 6.02 -5.62 -1.67
N LEU A 163 6.70 -5.25 -0.57
CA LEU A 163 7.54 -6.18 0.19
C LEU A 163 6.72 -7.34 0.78
N GLY A 164 5.52 -7.06 1.31
CA GLY A 164 4.61 -8.07 1.84
C GLY A 164 4.25 -9.15 0.81
N GLU A 165 3.90 -8.76 -0.42
CA GLU A 165 3.61 -9.72 -1.49
C GLU A 165 4.83 -10.54 -1.91
N GLN A 166 6.03 -9.94 -1.96
CA GLN A 166 7.24 -10.70 -2.27
C GLN A 166 7.52 -11.75 -1.20
N TYR A 167 7.24 -11.43 0.06
CA TYR A 167 7.39 -12.34 1.18
C TYR A 167 6.40 -13.52 1.08
N GLU A 168 5.12 -13.24 0.82
CA GLU A 168 4.10 -14.29 0.61
C GLU A 168 4.49 -15.22 -0.54
N ARG A 169 4.86 -14.64 -1.70
CA ARG A 169 5.27 -15.42 -2.87
C ARG A 169 6.52 -16.27 -2.61
N LEU A 170 7.51 -15.70 -1.90
CA LEU A 170 8.70 -16.45 -1.51
C LEU A 170 8.33 -17.59 -0.57
N SER A 171 7.43 -17.36 0.39
CA SER A 171 6.96 -18.37 1.32
C SER A 171 6.25 -19.53 0.60
N ASP A 172 5.41 -19.22 -0.39
CA ASP A 172 4.73 -20.23 -1.21
C ASP A 172 5.75 -21.11 -1.96
N TYR A 173 6.75 -20.51 -2.59
CA TYR A 173 7.82 -21.26 -3.26
C TYR A 173 8.60 -22.15 -2.29
N LEU A 174 8.89 -21.67 -1.08
CA LEU A 174 9.55 -22.47 -0.05
C LEU A 174 8.68 -23.66 0.38
N GLN A 175 7.37 -23.47 0.52
CA GLN A 175 6.44 -24.53 0.87
C GLN A 175 6.35 -25.59 -0.24
N GLU A 176 6.28 -25.19 -1.51
CA GLU A 176 6.33 -26.13 -2.64
C GLU A 176 7.63 -26.96 -2.66
N LEU A 177 8.78 -26.31 -2.42
CA LEU A 177 10.07 -27.02 -2.31
C LEU A 177 10.10 -27.99 -1.13
N GLN A 178 9.52 -27.63 0.02
CA GLN A 178 9.44 -28.52 1.18
C GLN A 178 8.58 -29.75 0.89
N VAL A 179 7.44 -29.60 0.19
CA VAL A 179 6.62 -30.74 -0.25
C VAL A 179 7.40 -31.65 -1.21
N LEU A 180 8.12 -31.07 -2.17
CA LEU A 180 8.97 -31.83 -3.10
C LEU A 180 10.12 -32.55 -2.39
N ARG A 181 10.75 -31.93 -1.39
CA ARG A 181 11.76 -32.56 -0.52
C ARG A 181 11.19 -33.63 0.41
N GLY A 182 9.89 -33.59 0.72
CA GLY A 182 9.19 -34.61 1.50
C GLY A 182 8.94 -35.92 0.75
N LEU A 183 9.10 -35.94 -0.58
CA LEU A 183 8.98 -37.15 -1.39
C LEU A 183 10.26 -37.98 -1.30
N ILE A 184 10.26 -38.94 -0.38
CA ILE A 184 11.37 -39.87 -0.21
C ILE A 184 11.28 -40.98 -1.27
N PRO A 185 12.24 -41.10 -2.20
CA PRO A 185 12.24 -42.14 -3.21
C PRO A 185 12.44 -43.53 -2.56
N ILE A 186 11.38 -44.35 -2.58
CA ILE A 186 11.36 -45.68 -1.98
C ILE A 186 11.22 -46.77 -3.05
N CYS A 187 12.00 -47.84 -2.95
CA CYS A 187 11.94 -48.96 -3.89
C CYS A 187 10.60 -49.72 -3.72
N CYS A 188 9.84 -49.87 -4.79
CA CYS A 188 8.55 -50.57 -4.78
C CYS A 188 8.66 -52.06 -4.42
N SER A 189 9.81 -52.69 -4.67
CA SER A 189 10.03 -54.12 -4.39
C SER A 189 10.54 -54.38 -2.98
N CYS A 190 11.55 -53.63 -2.51
CA CYS A 190 12.25 -53.93 -1.24
C CYS A 190 12.10 -52.85 -0.16
N LYS A 191 11.39 -51.75 -0.45
CA LYS A 191 11.11 -50.63 0.46
C LYS A 191 12.34 -49.88 1.00
N LYS A 192 13.51 -50.04 0.39
CA LYS A 192 14.69 -49.20 0.70
C LYS A 192 14.48 -47.78 0.20
N ILE A 193 15.04 -46.82 0.91
CA ILE A 193 15.04 -45.39 0.57
C ILE A 193 16.34 -45.05 -0.17
N LYS A 194 16.24 -44.22 -1.22
CA LYS A 194 17.41 -43.66 -1.91
C LYS A 194 17.75 -42.28 -1.32
N ASP A 195 19.00 -42.07 -0.90
CA ASP A 195 19.46 -40.78 -0.37
C ASP A 195 19.86 -39.78 -1.48
N GLU A 196 20.29 -38.58 -1.08
CA GLU A 196 20.73 -37.52 -2.01
C GLU A 196 21.99 -37.92 -2.79
N GLU A 197 22.86 -38.76 -2.22
CA GLU A 197 24.05 -39.33 -2.87
C GLU A 197 23.73 -40.52 -3.80
N GLY A 198 22.45 -40.91 -3.87
CA GLY A 198 21.93 -41.96 -4.72
C GLY A 198 22.13 -43.40 -4.21
N GLN A 199 22.56 -43.56 -2.96
CA GLN A 199 22.71 -44.84 -2.27
C GLN A 199 21.39 -45.31 -1.65
N TRP A 200 21.21 -46.63 -1.56
CA TRP A 200 19.99 -47.24 -1.01
C TRP A 200 20.18 -47.71 0.43
N HIS A 201 19.36 -47.21 1.34
CA HIS A 201 19.38 -47.55 2.77
C HIS A 201 18.07 -48.19 3.21
N SER A 202 18.09 -48.93 4.32
CA SER A 202 16.86 -49.31 4.99
C SER A 202 16.19 -48.07 5.60
N VAL A 203 14.90 -48.16 5.86
CA VAL A 203 14.13 -47.03 6.42
C VAL A 203 14.70 -46.58 7.76
N GLU A 204 15.09 -47.54 8.61
CA GLU A 204 15.65 -47.25 9.94
C GLU A 204 16.96 -46.47 9.81
N LYS A 205 17.87 -46.93 8.93
CA LYS A 205 19.18 -46.27 8.74
C LYS A 205 19.05 -44.87 8.15
N TYR A 206 18.11 -44.67 7.24
CA TYR A 206 17.85 -43.36 6.63
C TYR A 206 17.29 -42.37 7.66
N LEU A 207 16.27 -42.79 8.42
CA LEU A 207 15.62 -41.92 9.41
C LEU A 207 16.49 -41.63 10.64
N HIS A 208 17.36 -42.57 11.05
CA HIS A 208 18.29 -42.37 12.17
C HIS A 208 19.27 -41.21 11.91
N LYS A 209 19.72 -41.04 10.65
CA LYS A 209 20.65 -39.98 10.24
C LYS A 209 20.03 -38.57 10.37
N ASP A 210 18.73 -38.44 10.12
CA ASP A 210 18.06 -37.14 9.98
C ASP A 210 17.15 -36.74 11.17
N LEU A 211 16.73 -37.69 12.03
CA LEU A 211 15.73 -37.45 13.09
C LEU A 211 16.25 -37.62 14.53
N ASP A 212 17.53 -37.96 14.72
CA ASP A 212 18.15 -38.23 16.05
C ASP A 212 17.25 -39.12 16.94
N ALA A 213 16.72 -40.19 16.34
CA ALA A 213 15.72 -41.07 16.95
C ALA A 213 16.17 -42.53 16.91
N ASP A 214 16.17 -43.20 18.06
CA ASP A 214 16.48 -44.62 18.18
C ASP A 214 15.24 -45.52 17.99
N PHE A 215 15.41 -46.63 17.28
CA PHE A 215 14.35 -47.60 17.03
C PHE A 215 14.38 -48.75 18.04
N SER A 216 13.25 -48.98 18.72
CA SER A 216 13.04 -50.20 19.51
C SER A 216 12.33 -51.28 18.69
N HIS A 217 12.76 -52.52 18.82
CA HIS A 217 12.21 -53.65 18.08
C HIS A 217 11.19 -54.39 18.94
N THR A 218 9.91 -54.26 18.61
CA THR A 218 8.80 -54.94 19.30
C THR A 218 7.89 -55.64 18.30
N TYR A 219 7.13 -56.63 18.76
CA TYR A 219 6.05 -57.18 17.94
C TYR A 219 4.79 -56.34 18.11
N CYS A 220 4.20 -55.92 16.98
CA CYS A 220 2.81 -55.46 17.01
C CYS A 220 1.86 -56.62 17.41
N PRO A 221 0.64 -56.33 17.89
CA PRO A 221 -0.29 -57.35 18.37
C PRO A 221 -0.58 -58.48 17.35
N VAL A 222 -0.55 -58.16 16.05
CA VAL A 222 -0.79 -59.14 14.98
C VAL A 222 0.41 -60.07 14.81
N CYS A 223 1.62 -59.51 14.70
CA CYS A 223 2.84 -60.28 14.52
C CYS A 223 3.15 -61.12 15.77
N TYR A 224 2.87 -60.58 16.96
CA TYR A 224 3.03 -61.30 18.22
C TYR A 224 2.18 -62.58 18.23
N LYS A 225 0.88 -62.48 17.92
CA LYS A 225 -0.03 -63.64 17.85
C LYS A 225 0.45 -64.70 16.86
N LYS A 226 0.94 -64.28 15.68
CA LYS A 226 1.50 -65.21 14.68
C LYS A 226 2.76 -65.90 15.17
N ALA A 227 3.70 -65.16 15.74
CA ALA A 227 4.94 -65.72 16.27
C ALA A 227 4.69 -66.73 17.39
N MET A 228 3.77 -66.41 18.32
CA MET A 228 3.39 -67.32 19.40
C MET A 228 2.66 -68.56 18.88
N ALA A 229 1.76 -68.42 17.89
CA ALA A 229 1.07 -69.55 17.29
C ALA A 229 2.04 -70.55 16.64
N SER A 230 3.08 -70.07 15.95
CA SER A 230 4.11 -70.91 15.32
C SER A 230 5.01 -71.63 16.32
N ILE A 231 5.17 -71.10 17.54
CA ILE A 231 5.96 -71.71 18.62
C ILE A 231 5.14 -72.79 19.33
N LEU A 232 3.84 -72.56 19.54
CA LEU A 232 2.93 -73.51 20.17
C LEU A 232 2.50 -74.68 19.25
N SER A 233 2.85 -74.61 17.96
CA SER A 233 2.57 -75.66 16.96
C SER A 233 3.74 -76.62 16.71
N LYS A 234 4.81 -76.57 17.52
CA LYS A 234 5.91 -77.54 17.54
C LYS A 234 5.84 -78.37 18.81
#